data_AF-A0A8T6HKN6-F1
#
_entry.id   AF-A0A8T6HKN6-F1
#
_cell.length_a   1.000
_cell.length_b   1.000
_cell.length_c   1.000
_cell.angle_alpha   90.00
_cell.angle_beta   90.00
_cell.angle_gamma   90.00
#
_symmetry.space_group_name_H-M   'P 1'
#
loop_
_entity.id
_entity.type
_entity.pdbx_description
1 polymer ?
#
loop_
_entity_poly.entity_id
_entity_poly.type
_entity_poly.pdbx_seq_one_letter_code
_entity_poly.pdbx_strand_id
1 'polypeptide(L)'
;VALAESAMAGAVGVDVELGDVQRLDATLFGEAGARAVVSVEPEDAARLVGFAARFDLPAARIGVVGGDRIVVRGIDLPVSEAAAAWESALPALLDG
;
A
#
# COMPACT_ATOMS: atom_id res chain seq x y z
N VAL A 1 6.08 -1.88 -1.09
CA VAL A 1 6.57 -0.55 -1.53
C VAL A 1 5.42 0.40 -1.86
N ALA A 2 4.57 0.10 -2.84
CA ALA A 2 3.47 0.99 -3.26
C ALA A 2 2.58 1.53 -2.11
N LEU A 3 2.22 0.70 -1.14
CA LEU A 3 1.46 1.12 0.05
C LEU A 3 2.24 2.14 0.90
N ALA A 4 3.54 1.91 1.11
CA ALA A 4 4.39 2.80 1.89
C ALA A 4 4.58 4.14 1.19
N GLU A 5 4.85 4.14 -0.12
CA GLU A 5 4.96 5.38 -0.91
C GLU A 5 3.67 6.18 -0.89
N SER A 6 2.51 5.52 -1.03
CA SER A 6 1.20 6.18 -0.96
C SER A 6 0.96 6.80 0.43
N ALA A 7 1.29 6.06 1.49
CA ALA A 7 1.15 6.52 2.87
C ALA A 7 2.06 7.72 3.18
N MET A 8 3.32 7.68 2.75
CA MET A 8 4.27 8.78 2.90
C MET A 8 3.83 10.02 2.11
N ALA A 9 3.44 9.86 0.85
CA ALA A 9 2.97 10.96 0.00
C ALA A 9 1.70 11.62 0.56
N GLY A 10 0.80 10.83 1.16
CA GLY A 10 -0.44 11.33 1.77
C GLY A 10 -0.30 11.77 3.22
N ALA A 11 0.81 11.46 3.90
CA ALA A 11 0.94 11.54 5.36
C ALA A 11 -0.22 10.86 6.12
N VAL A 12 -0.71 9.73 5.60
CA VAL A 12 -1.83 8.96 6.16
C VAL A 12 -1.45 7.48 6.20
N GLY A 13 -1.65 6.84 7.34
CA GLY A 13 -1.40 5.41 7.53
C GLY A 13 -2.35 4.51 6.75
N VAL A 14 -2.10 3.20 6.83
CA VAL A 14 -2.91 2.17 6.17
C VAL A 14 -2.90 0.90 7.00
N ASP A 15 -4.05 0.25 7.09
CA ASP A 15 -4.23 -1.08 7.65
C ASP A 15 -4.73 -2.03 6.56
N VAL A 16 -3.91 -3.02 6.22
CA VAL A 16 -4.14 -3.96 5.12
C VAL A 16 -4.31 -5.39 5.63
N GLU A 17 -5.47 -5.95 5.30
CA GLU A 17 -5.80 -7.35 5.51
C GLU A 17 -5.52 -8.14 4.22
N LEU A 18 -4.44 -8.90 4.24
CA LEU A 18 -4.15 -9.85 3.18
C LEU A 18 -4.79 -11.20 3.54
N GLY A 19 -5.56 -11.79 2.61
CA GLY A 19 -6.07 -13.17 2.75
C GLY A 19 -4.95 -14.22 2.77
N ASP A 20 -5.27 -15.51 2.70
CA ASP A 20 -4.23 -16.54 2.67
C ASP A 20 -3.36 -16.42 1.41
N VAL A 21 -2.05 -16.15 1.60
CA VAL A 21 -1.08 -16.03 0.51
C VAL A 21 -0.05 -17.13 0.60
N GLN A 22 0.25 -17.76 -0.54
CA GLN A 22 1.24 -18.85 -0.62
C GLN A 22 2.68 -18.35 -0.45
N ARG A 23 2.96 -17.14 -0.96
CA ARG A 23 4.29 -16.52 -0.97
C ARG A 23 4.18 -15.06 -0.55
N LEU A 24 4.31 -14.82 0.75
CA LEU A 24 4.18 -13.49 1.34
C LEU A 24 5.18 -12.49 0.75
N ASP A 25 6.42 -12.92 0.56
CA ASP A 25 7.48 -12.13 -0.05
C ASP A 25 7.11 -11.67 -1.47
N ALA A 26 6.59 -12.57 -2.30
CA ALA A 26 6.12 -12.24 -3.64
C ALA A 26 4.88 -11.33 -3.61
N THR A 27 3.99 -11.48 -2.62
CA THR A 27 2.84 -10.59 -2.44
C THR A 27 3.27 -9.17 -2.05
N LEU A 28 4.21 -9.03 -1.12
CA LEU A 28 4.61 -7.72 -0.57
C LEU A 28 5.64 -6.97 -1.44
N PHE A 29 6.55 -7.71 -2.06
CA PHE A 29 7.72 -7.16 -2.74
C PHE A 29 7.83 -7.59 -4.21
N GLY A 30 6.97 -8.49 -4.69
CA GLY A 30 6.98 -8.92 -6.08
C GLY A 30 6.48 -7.83 -7.02
N GLU A 31 7.23 -7.61 -8.10
CA GLU A 31 6.88 -6.69 -9.17
C GLU A 31 6.16 -7.42 -10.32
N ALA A 32 5.11 -6.78 -10.83
CA ALA A 32 4.34 -7.23 -11.97
C ALA A 32 3.56 -6.03 -12.52
N GLY A 33 3.46 -5.93 -13.84
CA GLY A 33 2.76 -4.83 -14.51
C GLY A 33 1.25 -4.85 -14.30
N ALA A 34 0.59 -3.75 -14.71
CA ALA A 34 -0.87 -3.59 -14.70
C ALA A 34 -1.54 -3.79 -13.31
N ARG A 35 -0.91 -3.27 -12.25
CA ARG A 35 -1.49 -3.22 -10.89
C ARG A 35 -1.49 -1.80 -10.36
N ALA A 36 -2.55 -1.44 -9.64
CA ALA A 36 -2.68 -0.17 -8.95
C ALA A 36 -3.33 -0.39 -7.59
N VAL A 37 -3.02 0.51 -6.65
CA VAL A 37 -3.72 0.63 -5.36
C VAL A 37 -4.40 1.99 -5.36
N VAL A 38 -5.67 2.03 -4.95
CA VAL A 38 -6.46 3.26 -4.87
C VAL A 38 -7.20 3.30 -3.55
N SER A 39 -7.30 4.50 -2.97
CA SER A 39 -8.21 4.81 -1.87
C SER A 39 -9.44 5.52 -2.43
N VAL A 40 -10.61 5.22 -1.87
CA VAL A 40 -11.89 5.86 -2.17
C VAL A 40 -12.67 6.05 -0.89
N GLU A 41 -13.69 6.90 -0.92
CA GLU A 41 -14.64 6.99 0.18
C GLU A 41 -15.29 5.62 0.45
N PRO A 42 -15.59 5.27 1.71
CA PRO A 42 -16.14 3.96 2.07
C PRO A 42 -17.40 3.57 1.28
N GLU A 43 -18.29 4.53 1.04
CA GLU A 43 -19.51 4.36 0.26
C GLU A 43 -19.26 4.04 -1.22
N ASP A 44 -18.10 4.43 -1.76
CA ASP A 44 -17.74 4.25 -3.16
C ASP A 44 -17.00 2.93 -3.44
N ALA A 45 -16.53 2.23 -2.39
CA ALA A 45 -15.71 1.03 -2.54
C ALA A 45 -16.42 -0.06 -3.36
N ALA A 46 -17.70 -0.35 -3.06
CA ALA A 46 -18.48 -1.34 -3.78
C ALA A 46 -18.75 -0.91 -5.24
N ARG A 47 -18.96 0.39 -5.46
CA ARG A 47 -19.18 0.96 -6.80
C ARG A 47 -17.93 0.82 -7.67
N LEU A 48 -16.76 1.07 -7.11
CA LEU A 48 -15.48 0.91 -7.83
C LEU A 48 -15.23 -0.55 -8.22
N VAL A 49 -15.40 -1.50 -7.30
CA VAL A 49 -15.24 -2.94 -7.58
C VAL A 49 -16.22 -3.39 -8.66
N GLY A 50 -17.48 -2.97 -8.57
CA GLY A 50 -18.49 -3.26 -9.59
C GLY A 50 -18.17 -2.62 -10.95
N PHE A 51 -17.56 -1.44 -10.97
CA PHE A 51 -17.10 -0.79 -12.19
C PHE A 51 -15.94 -1.56 -12.84
N ALA A 52 -14.93 -1.97 -12.07
CA ALA A 52 -13.80 -2.76 -12.56
C ALA A 52 -14.25 -4.09 -13.17
N ALA A 53 -15.22 -4.77 -12.54
CA ALA A 53 -15.79 -6.02 -13.03
C ALA A 53 -16.44 -5.89 -14.42
N ARG A 54 -16.96 -4.70 -14.80
CA ARG A 54 -17.53 -4.48 -16.16
C ARG A 54 -16.47 -4.52 -17.28
N PHE A 55 -15.20 -4.41 -16.92
CA PHE A 55 -14.06 -4.46 -17.83
C PHE A 55 -13.20 -5.71 -17.63
N ASP A 56 -13.73 -6.72 -16.93
CA ASP A 56 -12.99 -7.94 -16.58
C ASP A 56 -11.68 -7.67 -15.82
N LEU A 57 -11.62 -6.55 -15.07
CA LEU A 57 -10.47 -6.17 -14.27
C LEU A 57 -10.59 -6.75 -12.85
N PRO A 58 -9.65 -7.60 -12.41
CA PRO A 58 -9.62 -8.07 -11.03
C PRO A 58 -9.41 -6.91 -10.07
N ALA A 59 -10.32 -6.75 -9.12
CA ALA A 59 -10.23 -5.75 -8.06
C ALA A 59 -10.69 -6.35 -6.74
N ALA A 60 -10.01 -6.00 -5.66
CA ALA A 60 -10.34 -6.42 -4.31
C ALA A 60 -10.15 -5.27 -3.34
N ARG A 61 -11.03 -5.20 -2.33
CA ARG A 61 -10.78 -4.38 -1.15
C ARG A 61 -9.74 -5.10 -0.29
N ILE A 62 -8.67 -4.39 0.05
CA ILE A 62 -7.54 -4.96 0.81
C ILE A 62 -7.35 -4.34 2.19
N GLY A 63 -8.10 -3.29 2.55
CA GLY A 63 -7.88 -2.58 3.80
C GLY A 63 -8.58 -1.24 3.90
N VAL A 64 -8.06 -0.38 4.79
CA VAL A 64 -8.50 1.00 5.02
C VAL A 64 -7.30 1.92 5.25
N VAL A 65 -7.43 3.19 4.89
CA VAL A 65 -6.45 4.25 5.21
C VAL A 65 -6.86 4.97 6.48
N GLY A 66 -5.89 5.49 7.23
CA GLY A 66 -6.11 6.24 8.46
C GLY A 66 -4.94 6.14 9.43
N GLY A 67 -4.93 7.01 10.45
CA GLY A 67 -3.86 7.06 11.44
C GLY A 67 -2.50 7.42 10.84
N ASP A 68 -1.44 6.98 11.49
CA ASP A 68 -0.04 7.34 11.19
C ASP A 68 0.88 6.12 11.06
N ARG A 69 0.31 4.92 10.86
CA ARG A 69 1.04 3.64 10.80
C ARG A 69 0.77 2.87 9.52
N ILE A 70 1.77 2.14 9.05
CA ILE A 70 1.65 1.16 7.96
C ILE A 70 1.57 -0.22 8.61
N VAL A 71 0.39 -0.82 8.56
CA VAL A 71 0.10 -2.14 9.13
C VAL A 71 -0.22 -3.11 8.00
N VAL A 72 0.62 -4.11 7.81
CA VAL A 72 0.40 -5.18 6.82
C VAL A 72 1.19 -6.42 7.21
N ARG A 73 0.50 -7.54 7.48
CA ARG A 73 1.08 -8.86 7.77
C ARG A 73 2.41 -8.84 8.55
N GLY A 74 2.35 -8.56 9.84
CA GLY A 74 3.53 -8.59 10.72
C GLY A 74 4.48 -7.40 10.56
N ILE A 75 4.22 -6.50 9.60
CA ILE A 75 4.81 -5.17 9.54
C ILE A 75 3.87 -4.22 10.25
N ASP A 76 4.43 -3.44 11.17
CA ASP A 76 3.74 -2.38 11.90
C ASP A 76 4.75 -1.27 12.23
N LEU A 77 4.80 -0.21 11.41
CA LEU A 77 5.72 0.91 11.60
C LEU A 77 5.05 2.27 11.38
N PRO A 78 5.55 3.35 12.03
CA PRO A 78 5.11 4.71 11.74
C PRO A 78 5.41 5.10 10.28
N VAL A 79 4.50 5.87 9.67
CA VAL A 79 4.73 6.49 8.34
C VAL A 79 5.96 7.40 8.37
N SER A 80 6.20 8.09 9.48
CA SER A 80 7.36 8.96 9.67
C SER A 80 8.69 8.20 9.64
N GLU A 81 8.74 6.98 10.17
CA GLU A 81 9.93 6.13 10.13
C GLU A 81 10.21 5.65 8.70
N ALA A 82 9.17 5.23 7.98
CA ALA A 82 9.30 4.88 6.56
C ALA A 82 9.79 6.06 5.72
N ALA A 83 9.25 7.26 5.95
CA ALA A 83 9.64 8.49 5.26
C ALA A 83 11.09 8.85 5.53
N ALA A 84 11.51 8.84 6.79
CA ALA A 84 12.90 9.12 7.16
C ALA A 84 13.87 8.12 6.50
N ALA A 85 13.55 6.82 6.51
CA ALA A 85 14.38 5.80 5.85
C ALA A 85 14.47 6.01 4.33
N TRP A 86 13.36 6.40 3.69
CA TRP A 86 13.30 6.65 2.25
C TRP A 86 14.10 7.90 1.85
N GLU A 87 13.88 9.03 2.53
CA GLU A 87 14.49 10.32 2.21
C GLU A 87 15.98 10.35 2.51
N SER A 88 16.43 9.63 3.54
CA SER A 88 17.83 9.60 3.96
C SER A 88 18.72 8.68 3.11
N ALA A 89 18.13 7.72 2.38
CA ALA A 89 18.89 6.68 1.67
C ALA A 89 19.83 7.22 0.59
N LEU A 90 19.35 8.15 -0.25
CA LEU A 90 20.16 8.75 -1.31
C LEU A 90 21.22 9.72 -0.76
N PRO A 91 20.90 10.69 0.12
CA PRO A 91 21.91 11.53 0.77
C PRO A 91 23.01 10.73 1.46
N ALA A 92 22.66 9.72 2.25
CA ALA A 92 23.63 8.89 2.97
C ALA A 92 24.60 8.14 2.03
N LEU A 93 24.15 7.80 0.81
CA LEU A 93 24.99 7.16 -0.21
C LEU A 93 25.91 8.16 -0.92
N LEU A 94 25.47 9.40 -1.10
CA LEU A 94 26.19 10.42 -1.86
C LEU A 94 27.19 11.23 -1.01
N ASP A 95 26.91 11.38 0.29
CA ASP A 95 27.72 12.14 1.24
C ASP A 95 28.80 11.28 1.96
N GLY A 96 28.92 9.99 1.62
CA GLY A 96 29.92 9.05 2.13
C GLY A 96 31.07 8.79 1.16
#